data_AF-A0A485L9Z4-F1
#
_entry.id   AF-A0A485L9Z4-F1
#
_cell.length_a   1.000
_cell.length_b   1.000
_cell.length_c   1.000
_cell.angle_alpha   90.00
_cell.angle_beta   90.00
_cell.angle_gamma   90.00
#
_symmetry.space_group_name_H-M   'P 1'
#
loop_
_entity.id
_entity.type
_entity.pdbx_description
1 polymer ?
#
loop_
_entity_poly.entity_id
_entity_poly.type
_entity_poly.pdbx_seq_one_letter_code
_entity_poly.pdbx_strand_id
1 'polypeptide(L)'
;MPPSPSRVSPKELEAQIEEYKGQLDSLSKRNAAEKAQMQTAIEMEKRMRAQAVADATEAKAKTEELLQVTSSLQQDKDALEIDIATARANEQQMLDAYNALDAQLQEAHVLNERIQGENHAQATSIKTLQEQLERAAIAEATYQVELTAAVARANELEVQWAQNQASVDSTGVSLRAELTERDERLRALKLEHQSQLLEIESTLDRTQAELAAASTKAANVESELAAVHQTSDKAAASAIIRELQQELFETSTALVAQGEKMLTLQEAHNKVKVALQVAKKDVGDARTLLLRGISGPDVDVSLYQHVRLDELVRLRLKAEVDLEAVLDGDAADDVEIQSDLGLGMGSLGKLEREMRLLRSRNKRLGERAHDLEKELATAVAAMDDVKALKEKTAELAGRQRTEKELRARTDSALVEANEKIVALSEHIEKLMVHLKHEAAAKAKAQDALKTVEGERRELVDTNSSLTKKTSAKERVIAELQQGSKILEDQLRLMDEKYIELRNKLDWTRTTSQKENRKLQHELNVLRCKWQLAMDMGQVPMENINALKPIKKMATLQGGTRGPSSASESRLPSSNNIDLRAEESRATTKSPPPSAKKPSPGGAFDIPKLPQPAGEDGMPWSDAKLEGLQRHLDPKLRK
;
A
#
# COMPACT_ATOMS: atom_id res chain seq x y z
N MET A 1 61.07 59.41 193.89
CA MET A 1 60.91 58.51 195.06
C MET A 1 61.09 57.05 194.60
N PRO A 2 61.49 56.12 195.49
CA PRO A 2 62.55 55.12 195.20
C PRO A 2 62.02 53.76 194.65
N PRO A 3 62.84 52.72 194.34
CA PRO A 3 64.14 52.38 194.97
C PRO A 3 65.36 51.97 194.12
N SER A 4 66.48 52.04 194.87
CA SER A 4 67.87 51.54 194.76
C SER A 4 68.28 50.34 193.89
N PRO A 5 69.60 50.17 193.66
CA PRO A 5 70.17 49.28 192.65
C PRO A 5 70.58 47.89 193.17
N SER A 6 70.68 46.93 192.24
CA SER A 6 71.44 45.69 192.39
C SER A 6 72.52 45.60 191.30
N ARG A 7 73.74 45.22 191.69
CA ARG A 7 74.90 45.09 190.77
C ARG A 7 74.73 43.82 189.93
N VAL A 8 74.52 43.97 188.61
CA VAL A 8 74.58 42.85 187.64
C VAL A 8 76.03 42.63 187.20
N SER A 9 76.42 41.37 187.01
CA SER A 9 77.82 41.01 186.75
C SER A 9 78.19 41.15 185.27
N PRO A 10 79.47 41.40 184.91
CA PRO A 10 79.88 41.51 183.51
C PRO A 10 79.60 40.28 182.64
N LYS A 11 79.42 39.10 183.24
CA LYS A 11 79.21 37.82 182.53
C LYS A 11 77.80 37.61 181.99
N GLU A 12 76.78 38.28 182.53
CA GLU A 12 75.40 38.13 182.07
C GLU A 12 75.13 38.93 180.79
N LEU A 13 75.84 40.04 180.59
CA LEU A 13 75.82 40.81 179.34
C LEU A 13 76.51 40.06 178.19
N GLU A 14 77.62 39.35 178.45
CA GLU A 14 78.27 38.49 177.45
C GLU A 14 77.35 37.33 177.04
N ALA A 15 76.65 36.71 177.98
CA ALA A 15 75.69 35.63 177.69
C ALA A 15 74.54 36.09 176.78
N GLN A 16 73.95 37.27 177.05
CA GLN A 16 72.89 37.83 176.21
C GLN A 16 73.42 38.24 174.82
N ILE A 17 74.63 38.79 174.72
CA ILE A 17 75.25 39.11 173.43
C ILE A 17 75.49 37.84 172.61
N GLU A 18 75.95 36.75 173.22
CA GLU A 18 76.19 35.49 172.51
C GLU A 18 74.89 34.78 172.11
N GLU A 19 73.83 34.89 172.93
CA GLU A 19 72.48 34.45 172.55
C GLU A 19 71.94 35.25 171.36
N TYR A 20 72.05 36.59 171.38
CA TYR A 20 71.63 37.41 170.25
C TYR A 20 72.47 37.17 168.99
N LYS A 21 73.78 36.90 169.09
CA LYS A 21 74.59 36.44 167.95
C LYS A 21 74.10 35.09 167.43
N GLY A 22 73.81 34.12 168.30
CA GLY A 22 73.25 32.82 167.91
C GLY A 22 71.90 32.95 167.20
N GLN A 23 71.04 33.85 167.68
CA GLN A 23 69.78 34.19 167.02
C GLN A 23 70.03 34.89 165.67
N LEU A 24 70.97 35.83 165.59
CA LEU A 24 71.35 36.53 164.35
C LEU A 24 71.94 35.58 163.31
N ASP A 25 72.77 34.62 163.72
CA ASP A 25 73.33 33.58 162.85
C ASP A 25 72.27 32.56 162.43
N SER A 26 71.29 32.25 163.30
CA SER A 26 70.14 31.41 162.93
C SER A 26 69.24 32.11 161.91
N LEU A 27 69.06 33.43 162.03
CA LEU A 27 68.32 34.28 161.09
C LEU A 27 69.11 34.51 159.80
N SER A 28 70.44 34.62 159.87
CA SER A 28 71.32 34.71 158.70
C SER A 28 71.32 33.39 157.92
N LYS A 29 71.38 32.24 158.60
CA LYS A 29 71.25 30.90 157.99
C LYS A 29 69.84 30.65 157.45
N ARG A 30 68.78 31.10 158.13
CA ARG A 30 67.41 31.08 157.57
C ARG A 30 67.30 31.97 156.34
N ASN A 31 67.71 33.23 156.39
CA ASN A 31 67.70 34.13 155.24
C ASN A 31 68.55 33.58 154.08
N ALA A 32 69.69 32.93 154.35
CA ALA A 32 70.49 32.28 153.31
C ALA A 32 69.79 31.04 152.72
N ALA A 33 69.13 30.22 153.55
CA ALA A 33 68.35 29.06 153.11
C ALA A 33 67.08 29.47 152.34
N GLU A 34 66.35 30.48 152.81
CA GLU A 34 65.19 31.08 152.15
C GLU A 34 65.60 31.77 150.85
N LYS A 35 66.73 32.48 150.82
CA LYS A 35 67.28 33.04 149.58
C LYS A 35 67.73 31.95 148.61
N ALA A 36 68.31 30.86 149.08
CA ALA A 36 68.64 29.71 148.24
C ALA A 36 67.38 28.98 147.73
N GLN A 37 66.36 28.79 148.56
CA GLN A 37 65.06 28.24 148.15
C GLN A 37 64.37 29.16 147.14
N MET A 38 64.37 30.48 147.37
CA MET A 38 63.84 31.47 146.43
C MET A 38 64.63 31.48 145.12
N GLN A 39 65.96 31.39 145.16
CA GLN A 39 66.80 31.24 143.96
C GLN A 39 66.44 29.95 143.19
N THR A 40 66.26 28.84 143.90
CA THR A 40 65.87 27.54 143.33
C THR A 40 64.47 27.59 142.74
N ALA A 41 63.53 28.28 143.39
CA ALA A 41 62.17 28.50 142.91
C ALA A 41 62.16 29.40 141.67
N ILE A 42 62.96 30.47 141.64
CA ILE A 42 63.14 31.34 140.48
C ILE A 42 63.77 30.57 139.31
N GLU A 43 64.75 29.69 139.56
CA GLU A 43 65.33 28.84 138.51
C GLU A 43 64.35 27.78 138.00
N MET A 44 63.57 27.17 138.89
CA MET A 44 62.51 26.23 138.53
C MET A 44 61.40 26.91 137.74
N GLU A 45 60.95 28.10 138.16
CA GLU A 45 59.98 28.92 137.43
C GLU A 45 60.55 29.36 136.07
N LYS A 46 61.83 29.76 136.01
CA LYS A 46 62.49 30.12 134.75
C LYS A 46 62.59 28.93 133.80
N ARG A 47 62.83 27.70 134.30
CA ARG A 47 62.75 26.46 133.51
C ARG A 47 61.32 26.18 133.05
N MET A 48 60.32 26.29 133.93
CA MET A 48 58.90 26.09 133.56
C MET A 48 58.43 27.10 132.53
N ARG A 49 58.83 28.38 132.64
CA ARG A 49 58.54 29.42 131.63
C ARG A 49 59.30 29.16 130.32
N ALA A 50 60.56 28.74 130.37
CA ALA A 50 61.32 28.38 129.17
C ALA A 50 60.72 27.16 128.46
N GLN A 51 60.25 26.16 129.22
CA GLN A 51 59.55 24.99 128.68
C GLN A 51 58.19 25.39 128.10
N ALA A 52 57.37 26.16 128.82
CA ALA A 52 56.10 26.66 128.28
C ALA A 52 56.26 27.53 127.02
N VAL A 53 57.36 28.29 126.91
CA VAL A 53 57.72 29.02 125.68
C VAL A 53 58.15 28.05 124.57
N ALA A 54 58.96 27.03 124.88
CA ALA A 54 59.34 26.00 123.92
C ALA A 54 58.10 25.24 123.39
N ASP A 55 57.24 24.76 124.28
CA ASP A 55 55.98 24.08 123.97
C ASP A 55 55.05 24.97 123.13
N ALA A 56 54.97 26.28 123.45
CA ALA A 56 54.20 27.24 122.66
C ALA A 56 54.82 27.50 121.27
N THR A 57 56.15 27.52 121.13
CA THR A 57 56.80 27.62 119.81
C THR A 57 56.65 26.35 118.98
N GLU A 58 56.68 25.17 119.61
CA GLU A 58 56.43 23.89 118.95
C GLU A 58 54.97 23.77 118.51
N ALA A 59 54.02 24.17 119.37
CA ALA A 59 52.60 24.24 119.02
C ALA A 59 52.37 25.20 117.85
N LYS A 60 53.01 26.39 117.85
CA LYS A 60 52.93 27.35 116.75
C LYS A 60 53.49 26.76 115.45
N ALA A 61 54.65 26.12 115.49
CA ALA A 61 55.25 25.45 114.33
C ALA A 61 54.32 24.36 113.76
N LYS A 62 53.72 23.53 114.62
CA LYS A 62 52.72 22.52 114.22
C LYS A 62 51.46 23.16 113.62
N THR A 63 50.99 24.30 114.13
CA THR A 63 49.85 25.00 113.51
C THR A 63 50.20 25.62 112.15
N GLU A 64 51.44 26.11 111.96
CA GLU A 64 51.91 26.61 110.67
C GLU A 64 52.09 25.47 109.66
N GLU A 65 52.62 24.32 110.08
CA GLU A 65 52.72 23.10 109.26
C GLU A 65 51.32 22.58 108.86
N LEU A 66 50.39 22.47 109.82
CA LEU A 66 49.00 22.08 109.52
C LEU A 66 48.30 23.07 108.58
N LEU A 67 48.54 24.38 108.73
CA LEU A 67 47.98 25.39 107.83
C LEU A 67 48.60 25.29 106.42
N GLN A 68 49.91 25.00 106.31
CA GLN A 68 50.57 24.76 105.03
C GLN A 68 50.06 23.48 104.35
N VAL A 69 49.89 22.38 105.10
CA VAL A 69 49.28 21.14 104.59
C VAL A 69 47.83 21.37 104.14
N THR A 70 47.04 22.10 104.93
CA THR A 70 45.64 22.43 104.59
C THR A 70 45.58 23.31 103.33
N SER A 71 46.51 24.26 103.17
CA SER A 71 46.62 25.08 101.96
C SER A 71 47.04 24.26 100.73
N SER A 72 47.92 23.26 100.89
CA SER A 72 48.30 22.35 99.80
C SER A 72 47.11 21.49 99.38
N LEU A 73 46.43 20.86 100.35
CA LEU A 73 45.26 20.02 100.10
C LEU A 73 44.10 20.80 99.46
N GLN A 74 43.95 22.08 99.80
CA GLN A 74 42.98 22.95 99.14
C GLN A 74 43.37 23.25 97.68
N GLN A 75 44.65 23.52 97.40
CA GLN A 75 45.14 23.70 96.03
C GLN A 75 45.02 22.42 95.20
N ASP A 76 45.35 21.26 95.77
CA ASP A 76 45.20 19.95 95.13
C ASP A 76 43.72 19.64 94.85
N LYS A 77 42.83 19.97 95.79
CA LYS A 77 41.38 19.87 95.60
C LYS A 77 40.89 20.77 94.46
N ASP A 78 41.28 22.05 94.46
CA ASP A 78 40.86 23.01 93.43
C ASP A 78 41.37 22.60 92.04
N ALA A 79 42.60 22.04 91.97
CA ALA A 79 43.14 21.46 90.74
C ALA A 79 42.33 20.23 90.27
N LEU A 80 41.99 19.31 91.17
CA LEU A 80 41.15 18.16 90.84
C LEU A 80 39.72 18.55 90.42
N GLU A 81 39.14 19.61 91.00
CA GLU A 81 37.84 20.13 90.55
C GLU A 81 37.92 20.70 89.12
N ILE A 82 39.02 21.36 88.75
CA ILE A 82 39.29 21.81 87.37
C ILE A 82 39.51 20.63 86.42
N ASP A 83 40.27 19.61 86.83
CA ASP A 83 40.52 18.42 86.02
C ASP A 83 39.23 17.61 85.79
N ILE A 84 38.34 17.51 86.80
CA ILE A 84 37.01 16.89 86.65
C ILE A 84 36.11 17.73 85.73
N ALA A 85 36.14 19.06 85.84
CA ALA A 85 35.35 19.94 84.97
C ALA A 85 35.80 19.85 83.50
N THR A 86 37.11 19.82 83.24
CA THR A 86 37.66 19.67 81.88
C THR A 86 37.42 18.26 81.33
N ALA A 87 37.53 17.20 82.14
CA ALA A 87 37.16 15.84 81.73
C ALA A 87 35.69 15.73 81.31
N ARG A 88 34.77 16.32 82.08
CA ARG A 88 33.33 16.39 81.72
C ARG A 88 33.06 17.21 80.46
N ALA A 89 33.78 18.31 80.26
CA ALA A 89 33.66 19.11 79.03
C ALA A 89 34.12 18.30 77.80
N ASN A 90 35.20 17.54 77.91
CA ASN A 90 35.69 16.65 76.85
C ASN A 90 34.71 15.49 76.58
N GLU A 91 34.13 14.90 77.63
CA GLU A 91 33.10 13.85 77.50
C GLU A 91 31.85 14.39 76.77
N GLN A 92 31.38 15.60 77.12
CA GLN A 92 30.27 16.24 76.42
C GLN A 92 30.60 16.52 74.95
N GLN A 93 31.80 17.05 74.64
CA GLN A 93 32.24 17.26 73.25
C GLN A 93 32.29 15.95 72.44
N MET A 94 32.71 14.84 73.06
CA MET A 94 32.70 13.52 72.43
C MET A 94 31.27 13.00 72.18
N LEU A 95 30.34 13.23 73.10
CA LEU A 95 28.92 12.90 72.93
C LEU A 95 28.28 13.74 71.82
N ASP A 96 28.55 15.05 71.79
CA ASP A 96 28.03 15.96 70.75
C ASP A 96 28.58 15.58 69.36
N ALA A 97 29.87 15.21 69.27
CA ALA A 97 30.48 14.69 68.05
C ALA A 97 29.89 13.34 67.60
N TYR A 98 29.60 12.44 68.54
CA TYR A 98 28.93 11.16 68.25
C TYR A 98 27.51 11.36 67.72
N ASN A 99 26.72 12.25 68.36
CA ASN A 99 25.38 12.60 67.92
C ASN A 99 25.38 13.25 66.53
N ALA A 100 26.36 14.11 66.23
CA ALA A 100 26.53 14.69 64.90
C ALA A 100 26.87 13.63 63.84
N LEU A 101 27.69 12.63 64.17
CA LEU A 101 28.03 11.53 63.28
C LEU A 101 26.81 10.60 63.02
N ASP A 102 26.02 10.31 64.05
CA ASP A 102 24.78 9.52 63.90
C ASP A 102 23.76 10.23 63.01
N ALA A 103 23.57 11.55 63.19
CA ALA A 103 22.72 12.35 62.32
C ALA A 103 23.19 12.33 60.85
N GLN A 104 24.50 12.43 60.59
CA GLN A 104 25.06 12.30 59.24
C GLN A 104 24.85 10.90 58.65
N LEU A 105 24.93 9.84 59.48
CA LEU A 105 24.72 8.46 59.05
C LEU A 105 23.24 8.21 58.71
N GLN A 106 22.31 8.78 59.48
CA GLN A 106 20.87 8.77 59.17
C GLN A 106 20.56 9.53 57.87
N GLU A 107 21.14 10.72 57.65
CA GLU A 107 20.97 11.47 56.39
C GLU A 107 21.52 10.68 55.19
N ALA A 108 22.69 10.06 55.33
CA ALA A 108 23.27 9.19 54.31
C ALA A 108 22.40 7.95 54.01
N HIS A 109 21.72 7.39 55.02
CA HIS A 109 20.77 6.29 54.83
C HIS A 109 19.56 6.73 54.00
N VAL A 110 18.94 7.87 54.34
CA VAL A 110 17.80 8.44 53.60
C VAL A 110 18.17 8.77 52.15
N LEU A 111 19.37 9.29 51.92
CA LEU A 111 19.89 9.52 50.56
C LEU A 111 20.07 8.21 49.78
N ASN A 112 20.55 7.14 50.43
CA ASN A 112 20.71 5.83 49.82
C ASN A 112 19.35 5.20 49.47
N GLU A 113 18.37 5.26 50.36
CA GLU A 113 16.99 4.81 50.09
C GLU A 113 16.37 5.57 48.92
N ARG A 114 16.58 6.89 48.84
CA ARG A 114 16.15 7.70 47.70
C ARG A 114 16.80 7.26 46.39
N ILE A 115 18.12 7.03 46.38
CA ILE A 115 18.85 6.55 45.20
C ILE A 115 18.35 5.15 44.78
N GLN A 116 18.06 4.27 45.73
CA GLN A 116 17.46 2.96 45.45
C GLN A 116 16.06 3.08 44.84
N GLY A 117 15.23 4.00 45.34
CA GLY A 117 13.92 4.32 44.77
C GLY A 117 14.02 4.87 43.34
N GLU A 118 14.92 5.83 43.09
CA GLU A 118 15.18 6.39 41.76
C GLU A 118 15.72 5.31 40.80
N ASN A 119 16.61 4.42 41.24
CA ASN A 119 17.10 3.28 40.46
C ASN A 119 15.96 2.27 40.14
N HIS A 120 15.05 2.01 41.07
CA HIS A 120 13.90 1.13 40.82
C HIS A 120 12.91 1.76 39.82
N ALA A 121 12.65 3.06 39.93
CA ALA A 121 11.86 3.81 38.95
C ALA A 121 12.50 3.80 37.55
N GLN A 122 13.83 3.93 37.45
CA GLN A 122 14.54 3.80 36.18
C GLN A 122 14.47 2.37 35.63
N ALA A 123 14.66 1.34 36.46
CA ALA A 123 14.57 -0.06 36.04
C ALA A 123 13.17 -0.43 35.50
N THR A 124 12.11 0.04 36.16
CA THR A 124 10.73 -0.15 35.68
C THR A 124 10.48 0.61 34.37
N SER A 125 10.98 1.84 34.23
CA SER A 125 10.91 2.61 32.98
C SER A 125 11.61 1.88 31.82
N ILE A 126 12.86 1.42 32.03
CA ILE A 126 13.62 0.61 31.05
C ILE A 126 12.81 -0.62 30.63
N LYS A 127 12.22 -1.34 31.58
CA LYS A 127 11.37 -2.50 31.28
C LYS A 127 10.16 -2.12 30.40
N THR A 128 9.47 -1.03 30.70
CA THR A 128 8.33 -0.59 29.86
C THR A 128 8.75 -0.18 28.45
N LEU A 129 9.94 0.40 28.27
CA LEU A 129 10.51 0.72 26.97
C LEU A 129 10.91 -0.55 26.19
N GLN A 130 11.44 -1.56 26.87
CA GLN A 130 11.72 -2.88 26.28
C GLN A 130 10.43 -3.55 25.79
N GLU A 131 9.38 -3.60 26.62
CA GLU A 131 8.07 -4.14 26.23
C GLU A 131 7.42 -3.37 25.05
N GLN A 132 7.67 -2.06 24.93
CA GLN A 132 7.23 -1.27 23.77
C GLN A 132 8.04 -1.60 22.50
N LEU A 133 9.35 -1.78 22.62
CA LEU A 133 10.25 -2.11 21.51
C LEU A 133 9.94 -3.52 20.97
N GLU A 134 9.69 -4.50 21.84
CA GLU A 134 9.23 -5.84 21.46
C GLU A 134 7.89 -5.80 20.70
N ARG A 135 6.92 -5.01 21.18
CA ARG A 135 5.63 -4.81 20.46
C ARG A 135 5.83 -4.16 19.09
N ALA A 136 6.73 -3.18 18.98
CA ALA A 136 7.07 -2.55 17.71
C ALA A 136 7.72 -3.54 16.74
N ALA A 137 8.64 -4.39 17.21
CA ALA A 137 9.27 -5.44 16.39
C ALA A 137 8.26 -6.49 15.90
N ILE A 138 7.27 -6.87 16.72
CA ILE A 138 6.16 -7.76 16.31
C ILE A 138 5.28 -7.07 15.25
N ALA A 139 4.98 -5.79 15.41
CA ALA A 139 4.22 -5.01 14.43
C ALA A 139 4.97 -4.85 13.09
N GLU A 140 6.29 -4.65 13.12
CA GLU A 140 7.12 -4.61 11.91
C GLU A 140 7.18 -5.99 11.22
N ALA A 141 7.39 -7.06 11.98
CA ALA A 141 7.41 -8.42 11.44
C ALA A 141 6.07 -8.81 10.78
N THR A 142 4.94 -8.47 11.40
CA THR A 142 3.61 -8.71 10.81
C THR A 142 3.38 -7.89 9.55
N TYR A 143 3.76 -6.60 9.53
CA TYR A 143 3.72 -5.77 8.33
C TYR A 143 4.58 -6.33 7.18
N GLN A 144 5.78 -6.84 7.47
CA GLN A 144 6.64 -7.47 6.45
C GLN A 144 6.02 -8.76 5.87
N VAL A 145 5.33 -9.55 6.70
CA VAL A 145 4.59 -10.75 6.24
C VAL A 145 3.40 -10.34 5.36
N GLU A 146 2.62 -9.33 5.75
CA GLU A 146 1.51 -8.81 4.95
C GLU A 146 1.98 -8.22 3.61
N LEU A 147 3.08 -7.46 3.60
CA LEU A 147 3.70 -6.92 2.40
C LEU A 147 4.17 -8.04 1.46
N THR A 148 4.83 -9.07 2.00
CA THR A 148 5.25 -10.25 1.24
C THR A 148 4.06 -10.99 0.63
N ALA A 149 2.97 -11.16 1.39
CA ALA A 149 1.73 -11.76 0.91
C ALA A 149 0.96 -10.88 -0.11
N ALA A 150 1.13 -9.55 -0.06
CA ALA A 150 0.60 -8.64 -1.07
C ALA A 150 1.40 -8.73 -2.39
N VAL A 151 2.74 -8.75 -2.32
CA VAL A 151 3.62 -8.94 -3.48
C VAL A 151 3.39 -10.31 -4.13
N ALA A 152 3.24 -11.38 -3.35
CA ALA A 152 2.91 -12.71 -3.87
C ALA A 152 1.59 -12.72 -4.66
N ARG A 153 0.53 -12.07 -4.14
CA ARG A 153 -0.76 -11.93 -4.83
C ARG A 153 -0.67 -11.05 -6.08
N ALA A 154 0.14 -10.00 -6.07
CA ALA A 154 0.38 -9.17 -7.26
C ALA A 154 1.04 -10.00 -8.38
N ASN A 155 2.10 -10.75 -8.06
CA ASN A 155 2.77 -11.64 -9.01
C ASN A 155 1.81 -12.73 -9.55
N GLU A 156 0.94 -13.29 -8.71
CA GLU A 156 -0.08 -14.26 -9.16
C GLU A 156 -1.06 -13.64 -10.15
N LEU A 157 -1.54 -12.41 -9.89
CA LEU A 157 -2.41 -11.68 -10.80
C LEU A 157 -1.71 -11.31 -12.12
N GLU A 158 -0.42 -10.97 -12.10
CA GLU A 158 0.38 -10.75 -13.32
C GLU A 158 0.49 -12.03 -14.16
N VAL A 159 0.71 -13.19 -13.54
CA VAL A 159 0.75 -14.49 -14.22
C VAL A 159 -0.63 -14.84 -14.81
N GLN A 160 -1.72 -14.64 -14.04
CA GLN A 160 -3.08 -14.85 -14.55
C GLN A 160 -3.41 -13.90 -15.71
N TRP A 161 -2.99 -12.64 -15.64
CA TRP A 161 -3.18 -11.67 -16.73
C TRP A 161 -2.40 -12.09 -17.99
N ALA A 162 -1.14 -12.49 -17.86
CA ALA A 162 -0.33 -12.97 -18.98
C ALA A 162 -0.93 -14.24 -19.62
N GLN A 163 -1.46 -15.17 -18.81
CA GLN A 163 -2.13 -16.38 -19.31
C GLN A 163 -3.44 -16.05 -20.04
N ASN A 164 -4.23 -15.11 -19.52
CA ASN A 164 -5.45 -14.63 -20.18
C ASN A 164 -5.12 -13.91 -21.50
N GLN A 165 -4.08 -13.08 -21.52
CA GLN A 165 -3.61 -12.40 -22.73
C GLN A 165 -3.18 -13.41 -23.80
N ALA A 166 -2.39 -14.44 -23.44
CA ALA A 166 -2.00 -15.50 -24.36
C ALA A 166 -3.21 -16.31 -24.90
N SER A 167 -4.26 -16.48 -24.10
CA SER A 167 -5.53 -17.10 -24.53
C SER A 167 -6.29 -16.23 -25.54
N VAL A 168 -6.36 -14.91 -25.31
CA VAL A 168 -6.94 -13.94 -26.24
C VAL A 168 -6.14 -13.88 -27.55
N ASP A 169 -4.81 -13.89 -27.48
CA ASP A 169 -3.97 -13.89 -28.67
C ASP A 169 -4.10 -15.20 -29.47
N SER A 170 -4.18 -16.34 -28.79
CA SER A 170 -4.43 -17.66 -29.41
C SER A 170 -5.78 -17.74 -30.11
N THR A 171 -6.86 -17.31 -29.44
CA THR A 171 -8.21 -17.26 -30.05
C THR A 171 -8.26 -16.25 -31.21
N GLY A 172 -7.57 -15.11 -31.10
CA GLY A 172 -7.40 -14.14 -32.17
C GLY A 172 -6.57 -14.65 -33.36
N VAL A 173 -5.62 -15.58 -33.16
CA VAL A 173 -4.95 -16.31 -34.26
C VAL A 173 -5.90 -17.32 -34.90
N SER A 174 -6.64 -18.10 -34.10
CA SER A 174 -7.63 -19.07 -34.61
C SER A 174 -8.71 -18.40 -35.48
N LEU A 175 -9.30 -17.29 -35.00
CA LEU A 175 -10.30 -16.54 -35.75
C LEU A 175 -9.73 -15.94 -37.04
N ARG A 176 -8.46 -15.50 -37.05
CA ARG A 176 -7.80 -15.05 -38.29
C ARG A 176 -7.58 -16.20 -39.26
N ALA A 177 -7.20 -17.38 -38.79
CA ALA A 177 -7.06 -18.58 -39.62
C ALA A 177 -8.41 -19.02 -40.23
N GLU A 178 -9.48 -19.05 -39.43
CA GLU A 178 -10.84 -19.34 -39.92
C GLU A 178 -11.36 -18.30 -40.93
N LEU A 179 -11.02 -17.02 -40.75
CA LEU A 179 -11.35 -15.97 -41.72
C LEU A 179 -10.57 -16.17 -43.03
N THR A 180 -9.26 -16.44 -42.96
CA THR A 180 -8.49 -16.73 -44.17
C THR A 180 -8.99 -17.98 -44.90
N GLU A 181 -9.35 -19.04 -44.17
CA GLU A 181 -9.94 -20.25 -44.77
C GLU A 181 -11.31 -19.97 -45.40
N ARG A 182 -12.16 -19.16 -44.74
CA ARG A 182 -13.44 -18.72 -45.33
C ARG A 182 -13.23 -17.90 -46.60
N ASP A 183 -12.26 -16.98 -46.61
CA ASP A 183 -11.94 -16.18 -47.80
C ASP A 183 -11.35 -17.03 -48.93
N GLU A 184 -10.60 -18.10 -48.62
CA GLU A 184 -10.12 -19.08 -49.59
C GLU A 184 -11.26 -19.92 -50.16
N ARG A 185 -12.16 -20.43 -49.32
CA ARG A 185 -13.37 -21.15 -49.76
C ARG A 185 -14.27 -20.26 -50.62
N LEU A 186 -14.45 -18.98 -50.27
CA LEU A 186 -15.20 -18.01 -51.08
C LEU A 186 -14.50 -17.67 -52.40
N ARG A 187 -13.17 -17.62 -52.43
CA ARG A 187 -12.39 -17.47 -53.69
C ARG A 187 -12.52 -18.71 -54.57
N ALA A 188 -12.45 -19.92 -53.99
CA ALA A 188 -12.65 -21.17 -54.70
C ALA A 188 -14.05 -21.26 -55.32
N LEU A 189 -15.11 -21.00 -54.55
CA LEU A 189 -16.50 -20.98 -55.06
C LEU A 189 -16.72 -19.92 -56.16
N LYS A 190 -16.08 -18.75 -56.06
CA LYS A 190 -16.13 -17.74 -57.13
C LYS A 190 -15.47 -18.24 -58.42
N LEU A 191 -14.32 -18.90 -58.33
CA LEU A 191 -13.65 -19.50 -59.48
C LEU A 191 -14.46 -20.67 -60.07
N GLU A 192 -15.07 -21.49 -59.23
CA GLU A 192 -15.95 -22.58 -59.67
C GLU A 192 -17.19 -22.04 -60.41
N HIS A 193 -17.89 -21.06 -59.84
CA HIS A 193 -19.00 -20.39 -60.52
C HIS A 193 -18.56 -19.70 -61.82
N GLN A 194 -17.36 -19.11 -61.86
CA GLN A 194 -16.83 -18.51 -63.08
C GLN A 194 -16.54 -19.58 -64.16
N SER A 195 -16.03 -20.75 -63.78
CA SER A 195 -15.85 -21.89 -64.69
C SER A 195 -17.20 -22.39 -65.21
N GLN A 196 -18.19 -22.55 -64.33
CA GLN A 196 -19.55 -22.96 -64.71
C GLN A 196 -20.21 -21.95 -65.65
N LEU A 197 -20.01 -20.65 -65.45
CA LEU A 197 -20.49 -19.61 -66.37
C LEU A 197 -19.82 -19.71 -67.74
N LEU A 198 -18.50 -19.88 -67.81
CA LEU A 198 -17.78 -20.08 -69.08
C LEU A 198 -18.22 -21.36 -69.80
N GLU A 199 -18.48 -22.45 -69.07
CA GLU A 199 -19.06 -23.67 -69.63
C GLU A 199 -20.46 -23.41 -70.21
N ILE A 200 -21.36 -22.75 -69.45
CA ILE A 200 -22.70 -22.38 -69.90
C ILE A 200 -22.64 -21.48 -71.14
N GLU A 201 -21.80 -20.44 -71.13
CA GLU A 201 -21.56 -19.56 -72.29
C GLU A 201 -21.09 -20.37 -73.51
N SER A 202 -20.14 -21.29 -73.35
CA SER A 202 -19.69 -22.15 -74.45
C SER A 202 -20.79 -23.09 -75.00
N THR A 203 -21.69 -23.58 -74.13
CA THR A 203 -22.87 -24.36 -74.57
C THR A 203 -23.92 -23.50 -75.24
N LEU A 204 -24.07 -22.24 -74.82
CA LEU A 204 -24.95 -21.26 -75.45
C LEU A 204 -24.43 -20.91 -76.86
N ASP A 205 -23.15 -20.59 -77.00
CA ASP A 205 -22.52 -20.33 -78.31
C ASP A 205 -22.65 -21.54 -79.24
N ARG A 206 -22.45 -22.75 -78.71
CA ARG A 206 -22.64 -24.00 -79.47
C ARG A 206 -24.10 -24.15 -79.93
N THR A 207 -25.07 -23.97 -79.04
CA THR A 207 -26.49 -24.12 -79.40
C THR A 207 -26.97 -23.00 -80.33
N GLN A 208 -26.42 -21.78 -80.23
CA GLN A 208 -26.63 -20.70 -81.20
C GLN A 208 -26.05 -21.05 -82.57
N ALA A 209 -24.85 -21.62 -82.63
CA ALA A 209 -24.25 -22.08 -83.88
C ALA A 209 -25.04 -23.24 -84.51
N GLU A 210 -25.51 -24.20 -83.70
CA GLU A 210 -26.39 -25.28 -84.14
C GLU A 210 -27.75 -24.75 -84.63
N LEU A 211 -28.33 -23.74 -83.96
CA LEU A 211 -29.56 -23.06 -84.39
C LEU A 211 -29.36 -22.26 -85.69
N ALA A 212 -28.23 -21.56 -85.86
CA ALA A 212 -27.89 -20.85 -87.09
C ALA A 212 -27.67 -21.84 -88.26
N ALA A 213 -27.03 -22.99 -88.00
CA ALA A 213 -26.89 -24.07 -88.97
C ALA A 213 -28.24 -24.75 -89.30
N ALA A 214 -29.16 -24.84 -88.35
CA ALA A 214 -30.52 -25.31 -88.59
C ALA A 214 -31.35 -24.27 -89.39
N SER A 215 -31.19 -22.98 -89.10
CA SER A 215 -31.87 -21.88 -89.80
C SER A 215 -31.39 -21.74 -91.25
N THR A 216 -30.09 -21.87 -91.51
CA THR A 216 -29.55 -21.90 -92.88
C THR A 216 -29.99 -23.15 -93.64
N LYS A 217 -30.07 -24.32 -92.98
CA LYS A 217 -30.71 -25.51 -93.58
C LYS A 217 -32.19 -25.29 -93.89
N ALA A 218 -32.95 -24.65 -92.98
CA ALA A 218 -34.35 -24.33 -93.21
C ALA A 218 -34.52 -23.37 -94.39
N ALA A 219 -33.74 -22.29 -94.46
CA ALA A 219 -33.73 -21.35 -95.57
C ALA A 219 -33.32 -22.00 -96.90
N ASN A 220 -32.36 -22.93 -96.89
CA ASN A 220 -32.00 -23.72 -98.07
C ASN A 220 -33.15 -24.63 -98.50
N VAL A 221 -33.81 -25.33 -97.57
CA VAL A 221 -34.99 -26.16 -97.87
C VAL A 221 -36.15 -25.30 -98.37
N GLU A 222 -36.39 -24.12 -97.81
CA GLU A 222 -37.39 -23.17 -98.32
C GLU A 222 -37.03 -22.67 -99.72
N SER A 223 -35.75 -22.43 -100.00
CA SER A 223 -35.26 -22.07 -101.35
C SER A 223 -35.39 -23.24 -102.34
N GLU A 224 -35.12 -24.47 -101.91
CA GLU A 224 -35.34 -25.69 -102.71
C GLU A 224 -36.84 -25.90 -102.96
N LEU A 225 -37.70 -25.65 -101.97
CA LEU A 225 -39.15 -25.77 -102.07
C LEU A 225 -39.74 -24.64 -102.95
N ALA A 226 -39.16 -23.44 -102.91
CA ALA A 226 -39.46 -22.35 -103.84
C ALA A 226 -38.98 -22.67 -105.27
N ALA A 227 -37.80 -23.25 -105.45
CA ALA A 227 -37.30 -23.70 -106.75
C ALA A 227 -38.14 -24.87 -107.31
N VAL A 228 -38.58 -25.80 -106.45
CA VAL A 228 -39.58 -26.83 -106.78
C VAL A 228 -40.93 -26.19 -107.11
N HIS A 229 -41.34 -25.08 -106.48
CA HIS A 229 -42.54 -24.36 -106.88
C HIS A 229 -42.41 -23.55 -108.19
N GLN A 230 -41.19 -23.16 -108.59
CA GLN A 230 -40.92 -22.52 -109.87
C GLN A 230 -40.70 -23.53 -111.02
N THR A 231 -40.22 -24.75 -110.72
CA THR A 231 -40.06 -25.85 -111.69
C THR A 231 -41.25 -26.82 -111.71
N SER A 232 -42.10 -26.80 -110.68
CA SER A 232 -43.49 -27.25 -110.70
C SER A 232 -44.25 -26.35 -111.66
N ASP A 233 -44.14 -26.65 -112.95
CA ASP A 233 -44.69 -25.88 -114.04
C ASP A 233 -46.22 -25.99 -114.08
N LYS A 234 -46.88 -25.35 -113.10
CA LYS A 234 -48.34 -25.23 -113.00
C LYS A 234 -48.91 -24.52 -114.23
N ALA A 235 -48.10 -23.69 -114.89
CA ALA A 235 -48.44 -23.09 -116.17
C ALA A 235 -48.50 -24.18 -117.26
N ALA A 236 -47.43 -24.91 -117.53
CA ALA A 236 -47.41 -25.98 -118.55
C ALA A 236 -48.42 -27.10 -118.25
N ALA A 237 -48.55 -27.54 -116.99
CA ALA A 237 -49.56 -28.52 -116.60
C ALA A 237 -50.99 -28.01 -116.83
N SER A 238 -51.27 -26.72 -116.55
CA SER A 238 -52.58 -26.13 -116.86
C SER A 238 -52.82 -25.88 -118.35
N ALA A 239 -51.76 -25.67 -119.14
CA ALA A 239 -51.84 -25.54 -120.59
C ALA A 239 -52.19 -26.89 -121.23
N ILE A 240 -51.45 -27.96 -120.88
CA ILE A 240 -51.71 -29.33 -121.32
C ILE A 240 -53.13 -29.78 -120.91
N ILE A 241 -53.58 -29.43 -119.70
CA ILE A 241 -54.95 -29.73 -119.26
C ILE A 241 -56.01 -28.97 -120.09
N ARG A 242 -55.77 -27.71 -120.49
CA ARG A 242 -56.68 -26.98 -121.39
C ARG A 242 -56.69 -27.55 -122.81
N GLU A 243 -55.53 -27.91 -123.33
CA GLU A 243 -55.36 -28.50 -124.66
C GLU A 243 -56.11 -29.84 -124.74
N LEU A 244 -55.90 -30.73 -123.76
CA LEU A 244 -56.66 -31.98 -123.62
C LEU A 244 -58.17 -31.75 -123.39
N GLN A 245 -58.58 -30.70 -122.67
CA GLN A 245 -59.99 -30.34 -122.53
C GLN A 245 -60.61 -29.90 -123.86
N GLN A 246 -59.85 -29.21 -124.72
CA GLN A 246 -60.32 -28.76 -126.01
C GLN A 246 -60.39 -29.91 -127.02
N GLU A 247 -59.38 -30.79 -127.08
CA GLU A 247 -59.42 -32.01 -127.89
C GLU A 247 -60.57 -32.95 -127.45
N LEU A 248 -60.81 -33.09 -126.14
CA LEU A 248 -61.95 -33.85 -125.61
C LEU A 248 -63.29 -33.22 -126.01
N PHE A 249 -63.39 -31.88 -126.03
CA PHE A 249 -64.60 -31.19 -126.46
C PHE A 249 -64.85 -31.38 -127.97
N GLU A 250 -63.84 -31.19 -128.82
CA GLU A 250 -63.94 -31.35 -130.26
C GLU A 250 -64.32 -32.80 -130.65
N THR A 251 -63.65 -33.80 -130.04
CA THR A 251 -64.00 -35.22 -130.24
C THR A 251 -65.38 -35.58 -129.71
N SER A 252 -65.81 -35.00 -128.59
CA SER A 252 -67.19 -35.13 -128.08
C SER A 252 -68.22 -34.59 -129.07
N THR A 253 -68.05 -33.36 -129.58
CA THR A 253 -68.97 -32.79 -130.59
C THR A 253 -69.00 -33.59 -131.90
N ALA A 254 -67.86 -34.13 -132.35
CA ALA A 254 -67.81 -34.99 -133.52
C ALA A 254 -68.56 -36.32 -133.29
N LEU A 255 -68.47 -36.89 -132.09
CA LEU A 255 -69.18 -38.12 -131.72
C LEU A 255 -70.70 -37.89 -131.64
N VAL A 256 -71.16 -36.75 -131.11
CA VAL A 256 -72.58 -36.37 -131.07
C VAL A 256 -73.13 -36.22 -132.50
N ALA A 257 -72.44 -35.49 -133.37
CA ALA A 257 -72.85 -35.34 -134.78
C ALA A 257 -72.88 -36.69 -135.53
N GLN A 258 -71.99 -37.64 -135.20
CA GLN A 258 -72.03 -39.00 -135.73
C GLN A 258 -73.21 -39.82 -135.16
N GLY A 259 -73.55 -39.60 -133.88
CA GLY A 259 -74.71 -40.18 -133.21
C GLY A 259 -76.05 -39.74 -133.81
N GLU A 260 -76.24 -38.44 -134.01
CA GLU A 260 -77.43 -37.86 -134.67
C GLU A 260 -77.62 -38.43 -136.09
N LYS A 261 -76.53 -38.60 -136.83
CA LYS A 261 -76.52 -39.18 -138.18
C LYS A 261 -76.85 -40.67 -138.20
N MET A 262 -76.47 -41.41 -137.15
CA MET A 262 -76.90 -42.79 -136.92
C MET A 262 -78.37 -42.88 -136.51
N LEU A 263 -78.84 -41.97 -135.64
CA LEU A 263 -80.22 -41.95 -135.15
C LEU A 263 -81.21 -41.70 -136.31
N THR A 264 -80.95 -40.68 -137.12
CA THR A 264 -81.77 -40.35 -138.31
C THR A 264 -81.79 -41.46 -139.36
N LEU A 265 -80.66 -42.16 -139.57
CA LEU A 265 -80.62 -43.37 -140.42
C LEU A 265 -81.44 -44.52 -139.82
N GLN A 266 -81.40 -44.71 -138.51
CA GLN A 266 -82.13 -45.77 -137.81
C GLN A 266 -83.65 -45.50 -137.79
N GLU A 267 -84.07 -44.25 -137.64
CA GLU A 267 -85.47 -43.83 -137.80
C GLU A 267 -85.98 -44.03 -139.23
N ALA A 268 -85.19 -43.65 -140.24
CA ALA A 268 -85.54 -43.88 -141.64
C ALA A 268 -85.66 -45.39 -141.95
N HIS A 269 -84.72 -46.20 -141.46
CA HIS A 269 -84.77 -47.66 -141.59
C HIS A 269 -86.00 -48.26 -140.89
N ASN A 270 -86.32 -47.79 -139.68
CA ASN A 270 -87.51 -48.27 -138.95
C ASN A 270 -88.82 -47.84 -139.63
N LYS A 271 -88.93 -46.61 -140.16
CA LYS A 271 -90.09 -46.18 -140.97
C LYS A 271 -90.29 -47.06 -142.20
N VAL A 272 -89.22 -47.36 -142.94
CA VAL A 272 -89.30 -48.26 -144.12
C VAL A 272 -89.65 -49.70 -143.70
N LYS A 273 -89.10 -50.20 -142.60
CA LYS A 273 -89.38 -51.56 -142.08
C LYS A 273 -90.83 -51.71 -141.63
N VAL A 274 -91.38 -50.72 -140.94
CA VAL A 274 -92.80 -50.68 -140.52
C VAL A 274 -93.71 -50.59 -141.74
N ALA A 275 -93.42 -49.68 -142.69
CA ALA A 275 -94.20 -49.57 -143.93
C ALA A 275 -94.22 -50.88 -144.74
N LEU A 276 -93.10 -51.61 -144.80
CA LEU A 276 -93.01 -52.92 -145.47
C LEU A 276 -93.83 -54.00 -144.74
N GLN A 277 -93.85 -54.02 -143.41
CA GLN A 277 -94.66 -54.98 -142.64
C GLN A 277 -96.15 -54.67 -142.73
N VAL A 278 -96.53 -53.40 -142.65
CA VAL A 278 -97.91 -52.93 -142.87
C VAL A 278 -98.38 -53.31 -144.27
N ALA A 279 -97.66 -52.96 -145.33
CA ALA A 279 -98.04 -53.32 -146.70
C ALA A 279 -98.14 -54.85 -146.93
N LYS A 280 -97.30 -55.67 -146.28
CA LYS A 280 -97.42 -57.14 -146.35
C LYS A 280 -98.65 -57.66 -145.64
N LYS A 281 -99.00 -57.08 -144.48
CA LYS A 281 -100.22 -57.41 -143.75
C LYS A 281 -101.44 -56.98 -144.54
N ASP A 282 -101.47 -55.74 -145.03
CA ASP A 282 -102.58 -55.17 -145.80
C ASP A 282 -102.87 -55.97 -147.07
N VAL A 283 -101.85 -56.50 -147.77
CA VAL A 283 -102.05 -57.39 -148.92
C VAL A 283 -102.67 -58.74 -148.50
N GLY A 284 -102.26 -59.31 -147.36
CA GLY A 284 -102.84 -60.56 -146.82
C GLY A 284 -104.28 -60.38 -146.30
N ASP A 285 -104.50 -59.30 -145.56
CA ASP A 285 -105.81 -58.91 -145.03
C ASP A 285 -106.75 -58.55 -146.19
N ALA A 286 -106.31 -57.75 -147.16
CA ALA A 286 -107.07 -57.47 -148.38
C ALA A 286 -107.42 -58.76 -149.13
N ARG A 287 -106.49 -59.71 -149.31
CA ARG A 287 -106.81 -61.00 -149.95
C ARG A 287 -107.93 -61.74 -149.23
N THR A 288 -107.83 -61.81 -147.90
CA THR A 288 -108.79 -62.48 -147.01
C THR A 288 -110.16 -61.80 -147.05
N LEU A 289 -110.17 -60.47 -146.98
CA LEU A 289 -111.34 -59.61 -147.09
C LEU A 289 -112.02 -59.74 -148.47
N LEU A 290 -111.24 -59.72 -149.55
CA LEU A 290 -111.72 -59.86 -150.92
C LEU A 290 -112.40 -61.23 -151.12
N LEU A 291 -111.73 -62.31 -150.71
CA LEU A 291 -112.29 -63.67 -150.78
C LEU A 291 -113.58 -63.83 -149.94
N ARG A 292 -113.59 -63.32 -148.71
CA ARG A 292 -114.79 -63.33 -147.86
C ARG A 292 -115.96 -62.57 -148.45
N GLY A 293 -115.71 -61.43 -149.10
CA GLY A 293 -116.75 -60.64 -149.76
C GLY A 293 -117.28 -61.23 -151.06
N ILE A 294 -116.61 -62.23 -151.64
CA ILE A 294 -117.05 -62.93 -152.86
C ILE A 294 -117.76 -64.24 -152.51
N SER A 295 -117.24 -64.98 -151.52
CA SER A 295 -117.60 -66.39 -151.29
C SER A 295 -118.09 -66.70 -149.86
N GLY A 296 -118.25 -65.70 -148.99
CA GLY A 296 -118.81 -65.85 -147.64
C GLY A 296 -117.78 -65.94 -146.50
N PRO A 297 -118.23 -65.95 -145.22
CA PRO A 297 -117.36 -65.79 -144.06
C PRO A 297 -116.38 -66.95 -143.82
N ASP A 298 -116.78 -68.18 -144.15
CA ASP A 298 -116.07 -69.43 -143.84
C ASP A 298 -115.14 -69.92 -144.96
N VAL A 299 -114.67 -69.01 -145.82
CA VAL A 299 -113.76 -69.33 -146.92
C VAL A 299 -112.34 -69.58 -146.41
N ASP A 300 -111.83 -70.79 -146.62
CA ASP A 300 -110.43 -71.11 -146.39
C ASP A 300 -109.54 -70.43 -147.46
N VAL A 301 -108.82 -69.40 -147.01
CA VAL A 301 -107.91 -68.57 -147.82
C VAL A 301 -106.78 -69.41 -148.45
N SER A 302 -106.42 -70.54 -147.84
CA SER A 302 -105.37 -71.45 -148.29
C SER A 302 -105.65 -72.00 -149.69
N LEU A 303 -106.91 -72.33 -149.97
CA LEU A 303 -107.37 -72.87 -151.25
C LEU A 303 -107.27 -71.87 -152.41
N TYR A 304 -107.10 -70.57 -152.13
CA TYR A 304 -107.10 -69.50 -153.14
C TYR A 304 -105.77 -68.74 -153.23
N GLN A 305 -104.69 -69.24 -152.62
CA GLN A 305 -103.37 -68.57 -152.65
C GLN A 305 -102.77 -68.36 -154.05
N HIS A 306 -103.23 -69.12 -155.05
CA HIS A 306 -102.82 -68.99 -156.45
C HIS A 306 -103.64 -67.96 -157.24
N VAL A 307 -104.75 -67.45 -156.69
CA VAL A 307 -105.58 -66.40 -157.33
C VAL A 307 -104.99 -65.03 -157.04
N ARG A 308 -104.61 -64.29 -158.08
CA ARG A 308 -103.90 -63.01 -157.97
C ARG A 308 -104.82 -61.92 -157.37
N LEU A 309 -104.22 -60.93 -156.71
CA LEU A 309 -104.97 -59.94 -155.93
C LEU A 309 -105.88 -59.06 -156.81
N ASP A 310 -105.42 -58.73 -158.02
CA ASP A 310 -106.14 -57.97 -159.04
C ASP A 310 -107.43 -58.65 -159.50
N GLU A 311 -107.44 -59.98 -159.64
CA GLU A 311 -108.63 -60.79 -159.92
C GLU A 311 -109.67 -60.66 -158.79
N LEU A 312 -109.23 -60.71 -157.54
CA LEU A 312 -110.07 -60.65 -156.35
C LEU A 312 -110.61 -59.23 -156.11
N VAL A 313 -109.80 -58.20 -156.34
CA VAL A 313 -110.20 -56.79 -156.33
C VAL A 313 -111.30 -56.53 -157.36
N ARG A 314 -111.16 -57.03 -158.59
CA ARG A 314 -112.19 -56.88 -159.64
C ARG A 314 -113.53 -57.53 -159.26
N LEU A 315 -113.51 -58.66 -158.57
CA LEU A 315 -114.72 -59.35 -158.13
C LEU A 315 -115.44 -58.64 -156.96
N ARG A 316 -114.70 -57.99 -156.05
CA ARG A 316 -115.29 -57.26 -154.91
C ARG A 316 -115.51 -55.76 -155.12
N LEU A 317 -114.93 -55.14 -156.15
CA LEU A 317 -115.33 -53.80 -156.61
C LEU A 317 -116.78 -53.74 -157.13
N LYS A 318 -117.47 -54.88 -157.23
CA LYS A 318 -118.91 -54.98 -157.44
C LYS A 318 -119.74 -54.94 -156.13
N ALA A 319 -119.09 -54.83 -154.97
CA ALA A 319 -119.70 -55.03 -153.65
C ALA A 319 -119.44 -53.89 -152.64
N GLU A 320 -119.19 -52.68 -153.16
CA GLU A 320 -119.51 -51.36 -152.57
C GLU A 320 -118.83 -50.94 -151.23
N VAL A 321 -118.14 -49.79 -151.22
CA VAL A 321 -118.58 -48.44 -150.73
C VAL A 321 -118.29 -48.19 -149.23
N ASP A 322 -117.16 -47.53 -148.99
CA ASP A 322 -116.92 -46.33 -148.15
C ASP A 322 -117.73 -46.09 -146.85
N LEU A 323 -117.04 -45.99 -145.68
CA LEU A 323 -117.00 -44.79 -144.81
C LEU A 323 -116.03 -44.86 -143.59
N GLU A 324 -115.23 -43.80 -143.42
CA GLU A 324 -114.79 -43.03 -142.20
C GLU A 324 -114.44 -43.61 -140.78
N ALA A 325 -113.58 -42.83 -140.06
CA ALA A 325 -113.38 -42.69 -138.57
C ALA A 325 -112.53 -43.70 -137.73
N VAL A 326 -111.95 -43.38 -136.54
CA VAL A 326 -111.23 -42.16 -136.01
C VAL A 326 -110.52 -42.46 -134.62
N LEU A 327 -109.44 -41.73 -134.24
CA LEU A 327 -108.74 -41.64 -132.91
C LEU A 327 -108.08 -42.94 -132.36
N ASP A 328 -107.03 -43.00 -131.50
CA ASP A 328 -106.10 -42.07 -130.79
C ASP A 328 -104.78 -42.85 -130.42
N GLY A 329 -103.69 -42.36 -129.80
CA GLY A 329 -103.27 -41.02 -129.34
C GLY A 329 -102.53 -41.00 -127.96
N ASP A 330 -101.18 -40.87 -127.88
CA ASP A 330 -100.43 -40.54 -126.63
C ASP A 330 -98.99 -39.99 -126.83
N ALA A 331 -98.56 -39.17 -125.85
CA ALA A 331 -97.21 -38.71 -125.43
C ALA A 331 -96.18 -38.10 -126.42
N ALA A 332 -95.79 -36.84 -126.16
CA ALA A 332 -94.49 -36.26 -126.53
C ALA A 332 -94.09 -35.06 -125.65
N ASP A 333 -92.85 -35.11 -125.14
CA ASP A 333 -91.78 -34.09 -125.27
C ASP A 333 -91.84 -32.70 -124.58
N ASP A 334 -90.99 -32.61 -123.53
CA ASP A 334 -89.68 -31.91 -123.51
C ASP A 334 -89.48 -30.41 -123.13
N VAL A 335 -88.36 -30.25 -122.41
CA VAL A 335 -87.38 -29.13 -122.39
C VAL A 335 -87.83 -27.76 -121.83
N GLU A 336 -87.32 -27.47 -120.61
CA GLU A 336 -86.24 -26.49 -120.31
C GLU A 336 -86.28 -25.09 -121.01
N ILE A 337 -85.86 -23.93 -120.46
CA ILE A 337 -84.78 -23.59 -119.50
C ILE A 337 -85.09 -22.22 -118.82
N GLN A 338 -84.37 -21.91 -117.73
CA GLN A 338 -83.84 -20.57 -117.37
C GLN A 338 -84.76 -19.50 -116.73
N SER A 339 -84.09 -18.52 -116.08
CA SER A 339 -84.65 -17.41 -115.25
C SER A 339 -85.35 -17.87 -113.95
N ASP A 340 -85.62 -17.03 -112.94
CA ASP A 340 -84.95 -15.89 -112.28
C ASP A 340 -85.72 -15.66 -110.95
N LEU A 341 -85.26 -14.78 -110.04
CA LEU A 341 -86.01 -14.20 -108.92
C LEU A 341 -86.48 -15.11 -107.75
N GLY A 342 -85.81 -14.97 -106.60
CA GLY A 342 -86.33 -14.27 -105.42
C GLY A 342 -87.71 -14.60 -104.77
N LEU A 343 -87.63 -14.85 -103.45
CA LEU A 343 -88.55 -14.41 -102.37
C LEU A 343 -89.86 -15.19 -102.04
N GLY A 344 -89.87 -15.72 -100.80
CA GLY A 344 -91.06 -15.81 -99.93
C GLY A 344 -91.97 -17.05 -100.10
N MET A 345 -92.82 -17.43 -99.14
CA MET A 345 -92.94 -17.04 -97.73
C MET A 345 -93.77 -18.13 -97.00
N GLY A 346 -93.61 -18.33 -95.68
CA GLY A 346 -94.45 -19.30 -94.95
C GLY A 346 -94.10 -19.47 -93.47
N SER A 347 -93.19 -20.40 -93.15
CA SER A 347 -92.84 -20.79 -91.77
C SER A 347 -91.49 -20.23 -91.27
N LEU A 348 -90.56 -19.92 -92.18
CA LEU A 348 -89.19 -19.50 -91.86
C LEU A 348 -89.12 -18.21 -91.01
N GLY A 349 -90.05 -17.26 -91.22
CA GLY A 349 -90.02 -15.94 -90.59
C GLY A 349 -90.33 -15.92 -89.08
N LYS A 350 -90.79 -17.03 -88.47
CA LYS A 350 -90.78 -17.20 -87.01
C LYS A 350 -89.39 -17.65 -86.54
N LEU A 351 -88.89 -18.73 -87.13
CA LEU A 351 -87.59 -19.31 -86.81
C LEU A 351 -86.43 -18.31 -87.00
N GLU A 352 -86.51 -17.44 -88.01
CA GLU A 352 -85.49 -16.41 -88.24
C GLU A 352 -85.55 -15.26 -87.22
N ARG A 353 -86.76 -14.85 -86.79
CA ARG A 353 -86.94 -13.90 -85.68
C ARG A 353 -86.46 -14.50 -84.35
N GLU A 354 -86.79 -15.76 -84.09
CA GLU A 354 -86.30 -16.51 -82.93
C GLU A 354 -84.78 -16.67 -82.98
N MET A 355 -84.17 -16.97 -84.13
CA MET A 355 -82.71 -16.98 -84.30
C MET A 355 -82.08 -15.60 -84.07
N ARG A 356 -82.68 -14.49 -84.54
CA ARG A 356 -82.16 -13.15 -84.25
C ARG A 356 -82.31 -12.80 -82.76
N LEU A 357 -83.41 -13.18 -82.11
CA LEU A 357 -83.60 -13.02 -80.66
C LEU A 357 -82.62 -13.88 -79.86
N LEU A 358 -82.39 -15.14 -80.25
CA LEU A 358 -81.43 -16.04 -79.62
C LEU A 358 -80.00 -15.54 -79.84
N ARG A 359 -79.62 -15.09 -81.04
CA ARG A 359 -78.30 -14.49 -81.31
C ARG A 359 -78.10 -13.20 -80.52
N SER A 360 -79.10 -12.33 -80.40
CA SER A 360 -78.98 -11.11 -79.58
C SER A 360 -78.92 -11.43 -78.08
N ARG A 361 -79.68 -12.42 -77.60
CA ARG A 361 -79.60 -12.93 -76.22
C ARG A 361 -78.24 -13.57 -75.95
N ASN A 362 -77.71 -14.38 -76.87
CA ASN A 362 -76.41 -15.02 -76.71
C ASN A 362 -75.26 -14.00 -76.78
N LYS A 363 -75.37 -12.96 -77.62
CA LYS A 363 -74.46 -11.82 -77.62
C LYS A 363 -74.47 -11.09 -76.27
N ARG A 364 -75.66 -10.76 -75.73
CA ARG A 364 -75.79 -10.14 -74.40
C ARG A 364 -75.29 -11.04 -73.26
N LEU A 365 -75.44 -12.36 -73.37
CA LEU A 365 -74.89 -13.31 -72.40
C LEU A 365 -73.37 -13.39 -72.51
N GLY A 366 -72.80 -13.37 -73.72
CA GLY A 366 -71.35 -13.31 -73.93
C GLY A 366 -70.72 -12.00 -73.47
N GLU A 367 -71.36 -10.86 -73.77
CA GLU A 367 -70.98 -9.54 -73.24
C GLU A 367 -71.01 -9.54 -71.70
N ARG A 368 -72.09 -10.03 -71.09
CA ARG A 368 -72.19 -10.16 -69.63
C ARG A 368 -71.19 -11.14 -69.02
N ALA A 369 -70.88 -12.25 -69.70
CA ALA A 369 -69.86 -13.18 -69.24
C ALA A 369 -68.47 -12.53 -69.29
N HIS A 370 -68.14 -11.84 -70.37
CA HIS A 370 -66.88 -11.11 -70.54
C HIS A 370 -66.73 -9.96 -69.53
N ASP A 371 -67.81 -9.25 -69.20
CA ASP A 371 -67.77 -8.21 -68.16
C ASP A 371 -67.63 -8.82 -66.76
N LEU A 372 -68.28 -9.95 -66.46
CA LEU A 372 -68.04 -10.72 -65.22
C LEU A 372 -66.62 -11.29 -65.13
N GLU A 373 -66.01 -11.69 -66.25
CA GLU A 373 -64.61 -12.11 -66.32
C GLU A 373 -63.65 -10.95 -66.03
N LYS A 374 -63.93 -9.74 -66.53
CA LYS A 374 -63.17 -8.52 -66.17
C LYS A 374 -63.34 -8.18 -64.69
N GLU A 375 -64.57 -8.19 -64.19
CA GLU A 375 -64.85 -7.95 -62.76
C GLU A 375 -64.09 -8.96 -61.89
N LEU A 376 -64.13 -10.25 -62.23
CA LEU A 376 -63.37 -11.29 -61.56
C LEU A 376 -61.85 -11.05 -61.63
N ALA A 377 -61.31 -10.68 -62.80
CA ALA A 377 -59.89 -10.36 -62.95
C ALA A 377 -59.47 -9.16 -62.08
N THR A 378 -60.30 -8.10 -62.02
CA THR A 378 -60.04 -6.94 -61.14
C THR A 378 -60.16 -7.31 -59.65
N ALA A 379 -61.10 -8.19 -59.29
CA ALA A 379 -61.25 -8.67 -57.92
C ALA A 379 -60.06 -9.56 -57.49
N VAL A 380 -59.54 -10.41 -58.38
CA VAL A 380 -58.33 -11.21 -58.13
C VAL A 380 -57.10 -10.31 -57.96
N ALA A 381 -56.91 -9.32 -58.84
CA ALA A 381 -55.82 -8.35 -58.70
C ALA A 381 -55.91 -7.58 -57.36
N ALA A 382 -57.10 -7.10 -56.99
CA ALA A 382 -57.32 -6.44 -55.70
C ALA A 382 -57.11 -7.40 -54.50
N MET A 383 -57.39 -8.69 -54.64
CA MET A 383 -57.06 -9.68 -53.60
C MET A 383 -55.55 -9.88 -53.46
N ASP A 384 -54.79 -9.85 -54.55
CA ASP A 384 -53.33 -9.95 -54.51
C ASP A 384 -52.68 -8.68 -53.94
N ASP A 385 -53.20 -7.48 -54.25
CA ASP A 385 -52.82 -6.24 -53.56
C ASP A 385 -53.09 -6.32 -52.05
N VAL A 386 -54.24 -6.87 -51.64
CA VAL A 386 -54.56 -7.08 -50.22
C VAL A 386 -53.63 -8.12 -49.56
N LYS A 387 -53.17 -9.14 -50.27
CA LYS A 387 -52.13 -10.07 -49.76
C LYS A 387 -50.81 -9.33 -49.58
N ALA A 388 -50.34 -8.60 -50.58
CA ALA A 388 -49.09 -7.83 -50.52
C ALA A 388 -49.12 -6.78 -49.39
N LEU A 389 -50.25 -6.10 -49.18
CA LEU A 389 -50.43 -5.18 -48.05
C LEU A 389 -50.43 -5.90 -46.69
N LYS A 390 -51.03 -7.10 -46.59
CA LYS A 390 -50.97 -7.92 -45.37
C LYS A 390 -49.54 -8.39 -45.06
N GLU A 391 -48.81 -8.87 -46.06
CA GLU A 391 -47.41 -9.28 -45.93
C GLU A 391 -46.52 -8.12 -45.50
N LYS A 392 -46.65 -6.95 -46.15
CA LYS A 392 -45.92 -5.72 -45.77
C LYS A 392 -46.29 -5.25 -44.36
N THR A 393 -47.55 -5.38 -43.95
CA THR A 393 -48.00 -5.04 -42.59
C THR A 393 -47.42 -6.01 -41.55
N ALA A 394 -47.39 -7.31 -41.86
CA ALA A 394 -46.76 -8.32 -41.01
C ALA A 394 -45.24 -8.11 -40.91
N GLU A 395 -44.58 -7.74 -42.00
CA GLU A 395 -43.15 -7.40 -42.01
C GLU A 395 -42.87 -6.16 -41.14
N LEU A 396 -43.64 -5.07 -41.29
CA LEU A 396 -43.50 -3.87 -40.46
C LEU A 396 -43.75 -4.17 -38.98
N ALA A 397 -44.74 -5.00 -38.65
CA ALA A 397 -44.97 -5.46 -37.28
C ALA A 397 -43.81 -6.31 -36.74
N GLY A 398 -43.19 -7.16 -37.58
CA GLY A 398 -41.98 -7.90 -37.27
C GLY A 398 -40.78 -6.98 -36.98
N ARG A 399 -40.51 -6.03 -37.88
CA ARG A 399 -39.46 -4.99 -37.73
C ARG A 399 -39.67 -4.16 -36.46
N GLN A 400 -40.91 -3.79 -36.12
CA GLN A 400 -41.21 -3.05 -34.90
C GLN A 400 -40.95 -3.87 -33.62
N ARG A 401 -41.18 -5.20 -33.66
CA ARG A 401 -40.86 -6.09 -32.52
C ARG A 401 -39.36 -6.21 -32.33
N THR A 402 -38.59 -6.50 -33.39
CA THR A 402 -37.13 -6.60 -33.30
C THR A 402 -36.49 -5.27 -32.88
N GLU A 403 -37.00 -4.13 -33.35
CA GLU A 403 -36.54 -2.81 -32.92
C GLU A 403 -36.85 -2.52 -31.43
N LYS A 404 -38.02 -2.95 -30.92
CA LYS A 404 -38.34 -2.86 -29.48
C LYS A 404 -37.45 -3.77 -28.63
N GLU A 405 -37.17 -4.99 -29.09
CA GLU A 405 -36.25 -5.91 -28.41
C GLU A 405 -34.82 -5.38 -28.38
N LEU A 406 -34.36 -4.77 -29.49
CA LEU A 406 -33.04 -4.13 -29.54
C LEU A 406 -32.96 -2.93 -28.59
N ARG A 407 -33.99 -2.06 -28.54
CA ARG A 407 -34.05 -0.96 -27.55
C ARG A 407 -34.02 -1.48 -26.11
N ALA A 408 -34.84 -2.49 -25.79
CA ALA A 408 -34.85 -3.09 -24.44
C ALA A 408 -33.48 -3.68 -24.06
N ARG A 409 -32.75 -4.29 -25.01
CA ARG A 409 -31.38 -4.78 -24.80
C ARG A 409 -30.40 -3.63 -24.58
N THR A 410 -30.47 -2.54 -25.35
CA THR A 410 -29.60 -1.38 -25.14
C THR A 410 -29.88 -0.68 -23.81
N ASP A 411 -31.15 -0.56 -23.42
CA ASP A 411 -31.55 0.06 -22.15
C ASP A 411 -31.06 -0.79 -20.97
N SER A 412 -31.19 -2.12 -21.03
CA SER A 412 -30.62 -3.04 -20.03
C SER A 412 -29.10 -2.89 -19.93
N ALA A 413 -28.40 -2.84 -21.06
CA ALA A 413 -26.94 -2.65 -21.07
C ALA A 413 -26.51 -1.28 -20.52
N LEU A 414 -27.31 -0.23 -20.73
CA LEU A 414 -27.08 1.09 -20.14
C LEU A 414 -27.32 1.10 -18.62
N VAL A 415 -28.33 0.37 -18.12
CA VAL A 415 -28.55 0.19 -16.68
C VAL A 415 -27.36 -0.54 -16.04
N GLU A 416 -26.94 -1.68 -16.60
CA GLU A 416 -25.75 -2.40 -16.11
C GLU A 416 -24.47 -1.56 -16.15
N ALA A 417 -24.29 -0.73 -17.18
CA ALA A 417 -23.14 0.18 -17.28
C ALA A 417 -23.19 1.26 -16.20
N ASN A 418 -24.37 1.83 -15.93
CA ASN A 418 -24.56 2.81 -14.85
C ASN A 418 -24.34 2.19 -13.46
N GLU A 419 -24.82 0.96 -13.21
CA GLU A 419 -24.54 0.23 -11.97
C GLU A 419 -23.04 0.00 -11.77
N LYS A 420 -22.30 -0.36 -12.83
CA LYS A 420 -20.83 -0.48 -12.81
C LYS A 420 -20.15 0.86 -12.52
N ILE A 421 -20.64 1.97 -13.10
CA ILE A 421 -20.13 3.32 -12.83
C ILE A 421 -20.38 3.73 -11.37
N VAL A 422 -21.55 3.43 -10.80
CA VAL A 422 -21.86 3.71 -9.38
C VAL A 422 -20.95 2.87 -8.47
N ALA A 423 -20.81 1.57 -8.71
CA ALA A 423 -19.94 0.70 -7.92
C ALA A 423 -18.46 1.12 -7.96
N LEU A 424 -17.97 1.56 -9.13
CA LEU A 424 -16.62 2.15 -9.26
C LEU A 424 -16.50 3.48 -8.51
N SER A 425 -17.54 4.32 -8.53
CA SER A 425 -17.56 5.60 -7.82
C SER A 425 -17.51 5.41 -6.30
N GLU A 426 -18.29 4.45 -5.76
CA GLU A 426 -18.20 4.06 -4.34
C GLU A 426 -16.82 3.51 -3.96
N HIS A 427 -16.19 2.74 -4.84
CA HIS A 427 -14.85 2.20 -4.59
C HIS A 427 -13.79 3.31 -4.58
N ILE A 428 -13.89 4.28 -5.50
CA ILE A 428 -13.05 5.49 -5.51
C ILE A 428 -13.27 6.31 -4.24
N GLU A 429 -14.51 6.47 -3.77
CA GLU A 429 -14.79 7.18 -2.51
C GLU A 429 -14.17 6.47 -1.30
N LYS A 430 -14.32 5.14 -1.19
CA LYS A 430 -13.67 4.32 -0.15
C LYS A 430 -12.15 4.50 -0.19
N LEU A 431 -11.52 4.43 -1.36
CA LEU A 431 -10.08 4.65 -1.54
C LEU A 431 -9.67 6.07 -1.10
N MET A 432 -10.44 7.10 -1.47
CA MET A 432 -10.20 8.49 -1.06
C MET A 432 -10.32 8.69 0.46
N VAL A 433 -11.22 7.97 1.14
CA VAL A 433 -11.31 7.97 2.61
C VAL A 433 -10.09 7.28 3.23
N HIS A 434 -9.66 6.13 2.70
CA HIS A 434 -8.43 5.47 3.17
C HIS A 434 -7.19 6.35 3.00
N LEU A 435 -7.01 7.00 1.85
CA LEU A 435 -5.90 7.93 1.62
C LEU A 435 -5.94 9.15 2.57
N LYS A 436 -7.12 9.68 2.89
CA LYS A 436 -7.27 10.75 3.90
C LYS A 436 -6.88 10.27 5.31
N HIS A 437 -7.31 9.07 5.71
CA HIS A 437 -6.92 8.49 7.00
C HIS A 437 -5.43 8.19 7.07
N GLU A 438 -4.83 7.67 6.00
CA GLU A 438 -3.38 7.43 5.90
C GLU A 438 -2.59 8.74 5.99
N ALA A 439 -3.00 9.79 5.27
CA ALA A 439 -2.38 11.11 5.34
C ALA A 439 -2.47 11.72 6.76
N ALA A 440 -3.63 11.60 7.41
CA ALA A 440 -3.83 12.06 8.79
C ALA A 440 -2.97 11.26 9.80
N ALA A 441 -2.87 9.94 9.63
CA ALA A 441 -2.02 9.08 10.45
C ALA A 441 -0.53 9.42 10.28
N LYS A 442 -0.07 9.63 9.03
CA LYS A 442 1.30 10.06 8.72
C LYS A 442 1.62 11.43 9.31
N ALA A 443 0.70 12.41 9.22
CA ALA A 443 0.88 13.71 9.85
C ALA A 443 1.02 13.59 11.39
N LYS A 444 0.13 12.81 12.03
CA LYS A 444 0.18 12.57 13.48
C LYS A 444 1.47 11.87 13.91
N ALA A 445 1.95 10.89 13.15
CA ALA A 445 3.22 10.22 13.40
C ALA A 445 4.42 11.16 13.23
N GLN A 446 4.39 12.05 12.22
CA GLN A 446 5.42 13.05 11.98
C GLN A 446 5.49 14.10 13.11
N ASP A 447 4.35 14.52 13.66
CA ASP A 447 4.33 15.45 14.79
C ASP A 447 4.78 14.79 16.10
N ALA A 448 4.42 13.53 16.34
CA ALA A 448 4.99 12.75 17.46
C ALA A 448 6.53 12.62 17.34
N LEU A 449 7.05 12.36 16.14
CA LEU A 449 8.49 12.31 15.89
C LEU A 449 9.18 13.65 16.19
N LYS A 450 8.60 14.79 15.79
CA LYS A 450 9.13 16.13 16.14
C LYS A 450 9.18 16.36 17.64
N THR A 451 8.19 15.88 18.40
CA THR A 451 8.17 15.99 19.87
C THR A 451 9.30 15.17 20.50
N VAL A 452 9.44 13.90 20.12
CA VAL A 452 10.53 13.03 20.61
C VAL A 452 11.91 13.57 20.21
N GLU A 453 12.05 14.15 19.01
CA GLU A 453 13.29 14.85 18.63
C GLU A 453 13.59 16.08 19.51
N GLY A 454 12.57 16.81 19.96
CA GLY A 454 12.70 17.92 20.90
C GLY A 454 13.22 17.44 22.25
N GLU A 455 12.54 16.45 22.85
CA GLU A 455 12.93 15.80 24.10
C GLU A 455 14.36 15.24 24.03
N ARG A 456 14.72 14.60 22.90
CA ARG A 456 16.09 14.09 22.67
C ARG A 456 17.13 15.21 22.68
N ARG A 457 16.84 16.39 22.12
CA ARG A 457 17.76 17.54 22.14
C ARG A 457 17.93 18.08 23.56
N GLU A 458 16.84 18.21 24.31
CA GLU A 458 16.88 18.64 25.72
C GLU A 458 17.67 17.65 26.61
N LEU A 459 17.51 16.34 26.39
CA LEU A 459 18.29 15.31 27.08
C LEU A 459 19.79 15.36 26.71
N VAL A 460 20.14 15.66 25.46
CA VAL A 460 21.54 15.86 25.04
C VAL A 460 22.13 17.13 25.68
N ASP A 461 21.41 18.24 25.70
CA ASP A 461 21.87 19.49 26.29
C ASP A 461 22.06 19.38 27.82
N THR A 462 21.11 18.76 28.51
CA THR A 462 21.20 18.50 29.96
C THR A 462 22.34 17.54 30.29
N ASN A 463 22.54 16.46 29.53
CA ASN A 463 23.68 15.57 29.69
C ASN A 463 25.00 16.33 29.47
N SER A 464 25.13 17.14 28.42
CA SER A 464 26.33 17.96 28.18
C SER A 464 26.63 18.94 29.34
N SER A 465 25.59 19.46 30.00
CA SER A 465 25.69 20.33 31.17
C SER A 465 26.15 19.55 32.41
N LEU A 466 25.65 18.33 32.62
CA LEU A 466 26.09 17.43 33.67
C LEU A 466 27.56 17.03 33.48
N THR A 467 27.98 16.61 32.28
CA THR A 467 29.38 16.29 31.98
C THR A 467 30.32 17.46 32.29
N LYS A 468 29.94 18.68 31.91
CA LYS A 468 30.71 19.90 32.25
C LYS A 468 30.82 20.09 33.77
N LYS A 469 29.72 19.94 34.51
CA LYS A 469 29.71 20.03 35.99
C LYS A 469 30.57 18.94 36.65
N THR A 470 30.51 17.70 36.17
CA THR A 470 31.34 16.59 36.66
C THR A 470 32.82 16.89 36.43
N SER A 471 33.21 17.31 35.22
CA SER A 471 34.61 17.69 34.91
C SER A 471 35.14 18.85 35.77
N ALA A 472 34.26 19.71 36.29
CA ALA A 472 34.63 20.79 37.20
C ALA A 472 34.80 20.27 38.64
N LYS A 473 33.92 19.36 39.10
CA LYS A 473 34.08 18.66 40.39
C LYS A 473 35.36 17.84 40.43
N GLU A 474 35.68 17.11 39.37
CA GLU A 474 36.91 16.31 39.26
C GLU A 474 38.17 17.16 39.38
N ARG A 475 38.19 18.36 38.77
CA ARG A 475 39.28 19.32 38.93
C ARG A 475 39.45 19.78 40.38
N VAL A 476 38.36 20.16 41.04
CA VAL A 476 38.40 20.54 42.47
C VAL A 476 38.86 19.38 43.36
N ILE A 477 38.42 18.14 43.07
CA ILE A 477 38.89 16.94 43.79
C ILE A 477 40.39 16.74 43.60
N ALA A 478 40.91 16.89 42.39
CA ALA A 478 42.35 16.78 42.10
C ALA A 478 43.16 17.87 42.82
N GLU A 479 42.69 19.12 42.84
CA GLU A 479 43.31 20.23 43.59
C GLU A 479 43.34 19.96 45.10
N LEU A 480 42.24 19.45 45.67
CA LEU A 480 42.16 19.09 47.09
C LEU A 480 43.07 17.89 47.43
N GLN A 481 43.15 16.88 46.56
CA GLN A 481 44.08 15.75 46.73
C GLN A 481 45.54 16.21 46.68
N GLN A 482 45.89 17.11 45.76
CA GLN A 482 47.22 17.71 45.70
C GLN A 482 47.53 18.54 46.96
N GLY A 483 46.57 19.34 47.44
CA GLY A 483 46.70 20.09 48.69
C GLY A 483 46.90 19.18 49.91
N SER A 484 46.12 18.11 50.03
CA SER A 484 46.26 17.11 51.10
C SER A 484 47.65 16.47 51.08
N LYS A 485 48.15 16.10 49.91
CA LYS A 485 49.49 15.51 49.76
C LYS A 485 50.60 16.48 50.17
N ILE A 486 50.50 17.76 49.80
CA ILE A 486 51.48 18.79 50.21
C ILE A 486 51.52 18.95 51.73
N LEU A 487 50.36 18.89 52.40
CA LEU A 487 50.29 18.95 53.87
C LEU A 487 50.88 17.69 54.53
N GLU A 488 50.65 16.51 53.96
CA GLU A 488 51.26 15.25 54.41
C GLU A 488 52.80 15.29 54.28
N ASP A 489 53.31 15.72 53.12
CA ASP A 489 54.75 15.91 52.87
C ASP A 489 55.37 16.95 53.83
N GLN A 490 54.64 18.02 54.18
CA GLN A 490 55.07 19.02 55.18
C GLN A 490 55.13 18.46 56.61
N LEU A 491 54.12 17.70 57.03
CA LEU A 491 54.11 17.05 58.35
C LEU A 491 55.28 16.07 58.47
N ARG A 492 55.50 15.25 57.43
CA ARG A 492 56.64 14.34 57.37
C ARG A 492 57.99 15.06 57.47
N LEU A 493 58.16 16.16 56.74
CA LEU A 493 59.38 16.97 56.81
C LEU A 493 59.58 17.59 58.22
N MET A 494 58.50 17.99 58.88
CA MET A 494 58.54 18.50 60.25
C MET A 494 58.98 17.39 61.24
N ASP A 495 58.44 16.19 61.11
CA ASP A 495 58.83 15.04 61.94
C ASP A 495 60.29 14.65 61.74
N GLU A 496 60.76 14.60 60.49
CA GLU A 496 62.18 14.38 60.16
C GLU A 496 63.08 15.45 60.81
N LYS A 497 62.66 16.72 60.77
CA LYS A 497 63.40 17.84 61.40
C LYS A 497 63.35 17.81 62.94
N TYR A 498 62.23 17.38 63.53
CA TYR A 498 62.12 17.16 64.97
C TYR A 498 63.06 16.05 65.44
N ILE A 499 63.13 14.93 64.72
CA ILE A 499 64.03 13.81 65.00
C ILE A 499 65.50 14.25 64.86
N GLU A 500 65.86 15.00 63.81
CA GLU A 500 67.19 15.60 63.68
C GLU A 500 67.58 16.49 64.87
N LEU A 501 66.69 17.39 65.29
CA LEU A 501 66.95 18.31 66.40
C LEU A 501 67.09 17.56 67.73
N ARG A 502 66.26 16.54 67.96
CA ARG A 502 66.34 15.67 69.14
C ARG A 502 67.66 14.91 69.18
N ASN A 503 68.07 14.30 68.07
CA ASN A 503 69.36 13.62 67.96
C ASN A 503 70.55 14.57 68.21
N LYS A 504 70.50 15.81 67.71
CA LYS A 504 71.51 16.85 67.98
C LYS A 504 71.53 17.27 69.46
N LEU A 505 70.38 17.41 70.09
CA LEU A 505 70.25 17.73 71.51
C LEU A 505 70.80 16.61 72.41
N ASP A 506 70.42 15.35 72.13
CA ASP A 506 70.89 14.18 72.87
C ASP A 506 72.40 13.95 72.68
N TRP A 507 72.93 14.21 71.49
CA TRP A 507 74.38 14.23 71.23
C TRP A 507 75.07 15.32 72.07
N THR A 508 74.56 16.56 72.06
CA THR A 508 75.15 17.67 72.82
C THR A 508 75.11 17.39 74.34
N ARG A 509 73.99 16.86 74.83
CA ARG A 509 73.83 16.45 76.24
C ARG A 509 74.81 15.33 76.61
N THR A 510 74.99 14.34 75.75
CA THR A 510 75.93 13.22 75.96
C THR A 510 77.38 13.69 75.92
N THR A 511 77.75 14.57 74.98
CA THR A 511 79.09 15.16 74.88
C THR A 511 79.39 16.02 76.11
N SER A 512 78.49 16.94 76.48
CA SER A 512 78.62 17.76 77.68
C SER A 512 78.70 16.93 78.96
N GLN A 513 77.95 15.83 79.08
CA GLN A 513 78.09 14.91 80.22
C GLN A 513 79.44 14.18 80.22
N LYS A 514 79.96 13.77 79.06
CA LYS A 514 81.30 13.16 78.94
C LYS A 514 82.40 14.15 79.32
N GLU A 515 82.30 15.40 78.87
CA GLU A 515 83.23 16.48 79.22
C GLU A 515 83.17 16.83 80.71
N ASN A 516 81.97 16.99 81.28
CA ASN A 516 81.80 17.18 82.72
C ASN A 516 82.39 16.03 83.53
N ARG A 517 82.24 14.77 83.10
CA ARG A 517 82.89 13.61 83.75
C ARG A 517 84.43 13.65 83.63
N LYS A 518 84.98 14.08 82.49
CA LYS A 518 86.43 14.29 82.32
C LYS A 518 86.95 15.38 83.26
N LEU A 519 86.31 16.55 83.25
CA LEU A 519 86.66 17.68 84.13
C LEU A 519 86.52 17.33 85.61
N GLN A 520 85.48 16.59 86.01
CA GLN A 520 85.34 16.06 87.37
C GLN A 520 86.45 15.06 87.72
N HIS A 521 86.85 14.19 86.78
CA HIS A 521 87.96 13.26 86.98
C HIS A 521 89.30 14.01 87.12
N GLU A 522 89.60 14.96 86.24
CA GLU A 522 90.78 15.83 86.31
C GLU A 522 90.82 16.63 87.61
N LEU A 523 89.68 17.22 88.02
CA LEU A 523 89.54 17.92 89.31
C LEU A 523 89.78 16.98 90.49
N ASN A 524 89.27 15.75 90.45
CA ASN A 524 89.50 14.76 91.51
C ASN A 524 90.96 14.28 91.53
N VAL A 525 91.61 14.09 90.37
CA VAL A 525 93.05 13.78 90.28
C VAL A 525 93.89 14.94 90.82
N LEU A 526 93.52 16.19 90.51
CA LEU A 526 94.17 17.38 91.07
C LEU A 526 93.97 17.49 92.58
N ARG A 527 92.76 17.19 93.10
CA ARG A 527 92.50 17.11 94.55
C ARG A 527 93.35 16.04 95.21
N CYS A 528 93.43 14.83 94.65
CA CYS A 528 94.29 13.76 95.19
C CYS A 528 95.77 14.14 95.14
N LYS A 529 96.25 14.77 94.06
CA LYS A 529 97.63 15.27 93.97
C LYS A 529 97.92 16.39 94.98
N TRP A 530 96.98 17.31 95.18
CA TRP A 530 97.09 18.40 96.14
C TRP A 530 97.07 17.88 97.58
N GLN A 531 96.19 16.93 97.90
CA GLN A 531 96.18 16.20 99.17
C GLN A 531 97.50 15.47 99.40
N LEU A 532 98.00 14.71 98.40
CA LEU A 532 99.28 14.01 98.54
C LEU A 532 100.46 14.99 98.73
N ALA A 533 100.45 16.14 98.07
CA ALA A 533 101.47 17.18 98.23
C ALA A 533 101.38 17.91 99.60
N MET A 534 100.18 17.98 100.19
CA MET A 534 99.96 18.39 101.59
C MET A 534 100.53 17.33 102.54
N ASP A 535 100.16 16.07 102.36
CA ASP A 535 100.56 14.94 103.21
C ASP A 535 102.09 14.70 103.19
N MET A 536 102.73 14.95 102.03
CA MET A 536 104.20 14.89 101.86
C MET A 536 104.94 16.14 102.36
N GLY A 537 104.24 17.16 102.90
CA GLY A 537 104.85 18.39 103.41
C GLY A 537 105.52 19.27 102.35
N GLN A 538 105.32 19.01 101.06
CA GLN A 538 105.89 19.81 99.96
C GLN A 538 105.14 21.12 99.73
N VAL A 539 103.89 21.23 100.21
CA VAL A 539 103.10 22.46 100.19
C VAL A 539 103.19 23.13 101.57
N PRO A 540 103.74 24.35 101.68
CA PRO A 540 103.77 25.08 102.96
C PRO A 540 102.34 25.34 103.49
N MET A 541 102.00 24.70 104.61
CA MET A 541 100.71 24.85 105.31
C MET A 541 100.41 26.30 105.72
N GLU A 542 101.43 27.15 105.83
CA GLU A 542 101.31 28.52 106.35
C GLU A 542 100.55 29.50 105.42
N ASN A 543 100.34 29.17 104.14
CA ASN A 543 99.65 30.04 103.18
C ASN A 543 98.19 29.67 102.86
N ILE A 544 97.63 28.62 103.48
CA ILE A 544 96.27 28.14 103.14
C ILE A 544 95.15 29.00 103.77
N ASN A 545 95.47 29.83 104.77
CA ASN A 545 94.54 30.81 105.34
C ASN A 545 94.29 32.05 104.44
N ALA A 546 94.89 32.12 103.24
CA ALA A 546 94.73 33.26 102.32
C ALA A 546 93.55 33.13 101.34
N LEU A 547 92.90 31.97 101.24
CA LEU A 547 91.67 31.81 100.44
C LEU A 547 90.43 32.17 101.27
N LYS A 548 90.16 33.48 101.33
CA LYS A 548 88.86 34.00 101.76
C LYS A 548 87.74 33.25 101.02
N PRO A 549 86.63 32.89 101.67
CA PRO A 549 85.50 32.27 100.96
C PRO A 549 85.02 33.25 99.90
N ILE A 550 85.19 32.87 98.62
CA ILE A 550 84.63 33.61 97.50
C ILE A 550 83.12 33.65 97.75
N LYS A 551 82.58 34.87 97.91
CA LYS A 551 81.15 35.11 98.09
C LYS A 551 80.38 34.26 97.07
N LYS A 552 79.36 33.55 97.54
CA LYS A 552 78.38 32.85 96.70
C LYS A 552 78.03 33.74 95.51
N MET A 553 78.51 33.40 94.31
CA MET A 553 77.98 34.02 93.10
C MET A 553 76.51 33.62 93.03
N ALA A 554 75.68 34.62 92.75
CA ALA A 554 74.25 34.51 92.97
C ALA A 554 73.65 33.34 92.20
N THR A 555 72.82 32.56 92.90
CA THR A 555 71.78 31.77 92.29
C THR A 555 70.95 32.68 91.39
N LEU A 556 71.12 32.58 90.07
CA LEU A 556 70.25 33.24 89.10
C LEU A 556 68.93 32.47 89.02
N GLN A 557 68.10 32.70 90.03
CA GLN A 557 66.69 32.31 90.06
C GLN A 557 65.88 33.60 90.26
N GLY A 558 65.05 33.95 89.27
CA GLY A 558 64.33 35.23 89.18
C GLY A 558 64.82 36.09 88.00
N GLY A 559 63.99 36.46 87.03
CA GLY A 559 62.56 36.14 86.93
C GLY A 559 61.92 36.52 85.59
N THR A 560 60.63 36.26 85.56
CA THR A 560 59.60 36.48 84.53
C THR A 560 59.64 37.80 83.72
N ARG A 561 59.01 37.75 82.52
CA ARG A 561 58.73 38.83 81.54
C ARG A 561 59.97 39.32 80.75
N GLY A 562 59.90 39.60 79.45
CA GLY A 562 58.81 39.51 78.46
C GLY A 562 59.40 39.66 77.04
N PRO A 563 58.64 39.41 75.95
CA PRO A 563 59.22 39.15 74.64
C PRO A 563 59.45 40.42 73.79
N SER A 564 60.66 40.57 73.26
CA SER A 564 60.93 41.50 72.15
C SER A 564 62.30 41.24 71.50
N SER A 565 62.32 40.73 70.26
CA SER A 565 62.85 41.50 69.11
C SER A 565 62.67 40.73 67.79
N ALA A 566 62.02 41.39 66.83
CA ALA A 566 62.12 41.29 65.37
C ALA A 566 62.60 39.99 64.68
N SER A 567 61.72 39.44 63.85
CA SER A 567 62.04 39.14 62.44
C SER A 567 60.78 39.30 61.57
N GLU A 568 60.94 39.90 60.40
CA GLU A 568 59.85 40.18 59.47
C GLU A 568 59.31 38.91 58.79
N SER A 569 57.99 38.81 58.68
CA SER A 569 57.35 38.13 57.54
C SER A 569 55.99 38.77 57.27
N ARG A 570 55.78 39.20 56.02
CA ARG A 570 54.54 39.84 55.57
C ARG A 570 53.48 38.78 55.30
N LEU A 571 52.39 38.79 56.07
CA LEU A 571 51.15 38.11 55.67
C LEU A 571 50.34 39.02 54.72
N PRO A 572 49.80 38.50 53.61
CA PRO A 572 48.71 39.17 52.90
C PRO A 572 47.41 39.04 53.71
N SER A 573 46.54 40.04 53.57
CA SER A 573 45.28 40.15 54.29
C SER A 573 44.28 39.06 53.87
N SER A 574 43.71 38.35 54.84
CA SER A 574 42.53 37.51 54.63
C SER A 574 41.28 38.40 54.63
N ASN A 575 40.60 38.49 53.49
CA ASN A 575 39.33 39.19 53.38
C ASN A 575 38.17 38.27 53.76
N ASN A 576 37.21 38.85 54.49
CA ASN A 576 35.91 38.31 54.89
C ASN A 576 35.33 37.20 54.00
N ILE A 577 34.94 36.10 54.63
CA ILE A 577 33.86 35.23 54.15
C ILE A 577 32.74 35.33 55.20
N ASP A 578 31.84 36.29 55.00
CA ASP A 578 30.51 36.25 55.60
C ASP A 578 29.69 35.17 54.89
N LEU A 579 29.29 34.13 55.62
CA LEU A 579 28.26 33.19 55.21
C LEU A 579 27.13 33.21 56.22
N ARG A 580 26.11 34.02 55.91
CA ARG A 580 24.80 33.93 56.56
C ARG A 580 23.75 33.58 55.50
N ALA A 581 23.09 32.44 55.70
CA ALA A 581 21.96 32.02 54.89
C ALA A 581 20.73 32.91 55.16
N GLU A 582 19.85 33.02 54.15
CA GLU A 582 18.41 32.74 54.26
C GLU A 582 17.73 32.92 52.88
N GLU A 583 16.53 32.37 52.75
CA GLU A 583 15.83 32.22 51.47
C GLU A 583 14.97 33.45 51.09
N SER A 584 14.63 33.56 49.80
CA SER A 584 13.24 33.52 49.30
C SER A 584 12.84 34.54 48.20
N ARG A 585 12.18 33.97 47.17
CA ARG A 585 11.02 34.50 46.42
C ARG A 585 11.14 35.76 45.54
N ALA A 586 11.35 35.49 44.25
CA ALA A 586 10.69 36.06 43.05
C ALA A 586 10.13 37.52 43.05
N THR A 587 10.51 38.32 42.04
CA THR A 587 9.61 38.70 40.92
C THR A 587 10.22 39.64 39.85
N THR A 588 9.94 39.30 38.58
CA THR A 588 9.74 40.21 37.42
C THR A 588 10.89 41.03 36.76
N LYS A 589 10.76 41.05 35.41
CA LYS A 589 11.14 42.07 34.41
C LYS A 589 12.53 42.01 33.72
N SER A 590 12.44 42.17 32.41
CA SER A 590 13.47 42.17 31.36
C SER A 590 14.19 43.53 31.26
N PRO A 591 15.31 43.62 30.51
CA PRO A 591 15.22 44.06 29.10
C PRO A 591 16.29 43.46 28.12
N PRO A 592 16.14 43.67 26.79
CA PRO A 592 17.17 43.45 25.74
C PRO A 592 17.86 44.80 25.34
N PRO A 593 18.54 45.01 24.18
CA PRO A 593 19.19 44.14 23.16
C PRO A 593 20.66 44.55 22.81
N SER A 594 21.23 43.99 21.71
CA SER A 594 22.38 44.51 20.89
C SER A 594 23.82 44.31 21.47
N ALA A 595 24.94 44.29 20.70
CA ALA A 595 25.21 44.35 19.26
C ALA A 595 26.55 43.66 18.85
N LYS A 596 26.83 43.64 17.53
CA LYS A 596 27.93 42.99 16.77
C LYS A 596 29.39 43.41 17.10
N LYS A 597 30.34 42.43 17.10
CA LYS A 597 31.72 42.37 16.49
C LYS A 597 32.79 43.48 16.78
N PRO A 598 34.10 43.29 16.46
CA PRO A 598 34.99 42.10 16.56
C PRO A 598 36.46 42.39 17.03
N SER A 599 37.27 41.33 17.24
CA SER A 599 38.77 41.29 17.15
C SER A 599 39.62 41.99 18.24
N PRO A 600 40.96 41.76 18.31
CA PRO A 600 41.66 40.45 18.33
C PRO A 600 42.81 40.36 19.36
N GLY A 601 43.41 39.17 19.52
CA GLY A 601 44.81 39.01 19.99
C GLY A 601 45.00 38.58 21.45
N GLY A 602 45.79 37.54 21.67
CA GLY A 602 46.08 36.97 22.99
C GLY A 602 46.61 35.54 22.92
N ALA A 603 47.63 35.29 22.09
CA ALA A 603 48.24 33.97 21.98
C ALA A 603 49.05 33.64 23.25
N PHE A 604 48.78 32.49 23.85
CA PHE A 604 49.63 31.89 24.87
C PHE A 604 49.94 30.46 24.41
N ASP A 605 51.17 30.25 23.92
CA ASP A 605 51.65 28.95 23.45
C ASP A 605 51.88 28.02 24.64
N ILE A 606 51.19 26.87 24.63
CA ILE A 606 51.45 25.74 25.54
C ILE A 606 52.16 24.67 24.71
N PRO A 607 53.34 24.16 25.14
CA PRO A 607 54.07 23.13 24.40
C PRO A 607 53.22 21.87 24.17
N LYS A 608 53.10 21.45 22.90
CA LYS A 608 52.40 20.22 22.54
C LYS A 608 53.15 18.99 23.09
N LEU A 609 52.47 18.23 23.95
CA LEU A 609 52.87 16.86 24.28
C LEU A 609 52.67 15.93 23.06
N PRO A 610 53.45 14.84 22.93
CA PRO A 610 53.30 13.90 21.82
C PRO A 610 51.96 13.16 21.91
N GLN A 611 51.13 13.25 20.87
CA GLN A 611 49.98 12.37 20.73
C GLN A 611 50.45 10.97 20.30
N PRO A 612 49.87 9.88 20.83
CA PRO A 612 50.17 8.54 20.36
C PRO A 612 49.62 8.34 18.94
N ALA A 613 50.45 7.79 18.05
CA ALA A 613 49.99 7.32 16.75
C ALA A 613 49.18 6.03 16.93
N GLY A 614 47.93 5.98 16.44
CA GLY A 614 47.09 4.79 16.65
C GLY A 614 45.62 4.86 16.21
N GLU A 615 45.31 5.33 14.99
CA GLU A 615 43.96 5.16 14.40
C GLU A 615 43.95 4.57 12.97
N ASP A 616 45.04 3.94 12.53
CA ASP A 616 45.09 3.18 11.25
C ASP A 616 44.32 1.83 11.29
N GLY A 617 43.40 1.66 12.25
CA GLY A 617 42.76 0.38 12.59
C GLY A 617 41.27 0.25 12.22
N MET A 618 40.60 1.32 11.79
CA MET A 618 39.16 1.27 11.48
C MET A 618 38.89 1.13 9.97
N PRO A 619 38.20 0.08 9.50
CA PRO A 619 38.01 -0.18 8.06
C PRO A 619 37.10 0.82 7.32
N TRP A 620 36.56 1.81 8.03
CA TRP A 620 35.60 2.83 7.60
C TRP A 620 36.06 4.26 7.95
N SER A 621 37.33 4.60 7.72
CA SER A 621 37.79 5.99 7.90
C SER A 621 37.04 6.96 6.99
N ASP A 622 36.80 8.19 7.47
CA ASP A 622 35.98 9.20 6.78
C ASP A 622 36.46 9.49 5.35
N ALA A 623 37.76 9.46 5.10
CA ALA A 623 38.34 9.62 3.76
C ALA A 623 37.83 8.57 2.74
N LYS A 624 37.50 7.36 3.21
CA LYS A 624 36.98 6.25 2.38
C LYS A 624 35.48 6.38 2.14
N LEU A 625 34.74 6.90 3.12
CA LEU A 625 33.34 7.29 2.96
C LEU A 625 33.20 8.47 1.98
N GLU A 626 34.05 9.49 2.11
CA GLU A 626 34.07 10.64 1.18
C GLU A 626 34.44 10.21 -0.25
N GLY A 627 35.36 9.26 -0.41
CA GLY A 627 35.71 8.64 -1.69
C GLY A 627 34.53 7.90 -2.35
N LEU A 628 33.76 7.15 -1.57
CA LEU A 628 32.54 6.47 -2.05
C LEU A 628 31.43 7.47 -2.39
N GLN A 629 31.26 8.52 -1.59
CA GLN A 629 30.25 9.56 -1.83
C GLN A 629 30.53 10.34 -3.13
N ARG A 630 31.81 10.62 -3.45
CA ARG A 630 32.20 11.19 -4.76
C ARG A 630 32.01 10.22 -5.94
N HIS A 631 32.01 8.90 -5.71
CA HIS A 631 31.77 7.91 -6.76
C HIS A 631 30.28 7.70 -7.08
N LEU A 632 29.40 8.00 -6.12
CA LEU A 632 27.95 7.87 -6.24
C LEU A 632 27.25 9.14 -6.77
N ASP A 633 27.89 10.31 -6.71
CA ASP A 633 27.27 11.57 -7.16
C ASP A 633 27.32 11.72 -8.69
N PRO A 634 26.19 11.62 -9.43
CA PRO A 634 26.19 11.61 -10.89
C PRO A 634 26.60 12.96 -11.52
N LYS A 635 26.64 14.03 -10.72
CA LYS A 635 26.91 15.40 -11.19
C LYS A 635 28.37 15.68 -11.50
N LEU A 636 29.29 14.81 -11.08
CA LEU A 636 30.74 14.94 -11.32
C LEU A 636 31.23 14.13 -12.54
N ARG A 637 30.32 13.51 -13.31
CA ARG A 637 30.64 12.90 -14.62
C ARG A 637 30.22 13.80 -15.78
N LYS A 638 30.95 14.90 -15.98
CA LYS A 638 30.97 15.71 -17.21
C LYS A 638 32.37 16.23 -17.47
#